data_AF-A0A3M6UDH4-F1
#
_entry.id   AF-A0A3M6UDH4-F1
#
_cell.length_a   1.000
_cell.length_b   1.000
_cell.length_c   1.000
_cell.angle_alpha   90.00
_cell.angle_beta   90.00
_cell.angle_gamma   90.00
#
_symmetry.space_group_name_H-M   'P 1'
#
loop_
_entity.id
_entity.type
_entity.pdbx_description
1 polymer ?
#
loop_
_entity_poly.entity_id
_entity_poly.type
_entity_poly.pdbx_seq_one_letter_code
_entity_poly.pdbx_strand_id
1 'polypeptide(L)'
;MASTTFINLKCASWTRIIRQSAQHLLSHTDDIIYLKLGDSEVMLAKVTPISLHNAFKSKKQIPPTAQKKFKEKFPQFQFDWNKKYSLPFTVTIETEIREFQYKGLSDSPLCTFCKQEVESFEHIFFYCNITKAFWEAFSSWLGECLVNSQTFTIMDIFFGVFDAEEDFIILNHLILTAKFYIYKCKLNSKNPSVRVYRAKIGKIYQVGMKMAAKRNKLAKQFQKWDKLLPHIGLWDECRSNNAE
;
A
#
# COMPACT_ATOMS: atom_id res chain seq x y z
N MET A 1 -44.24 -5.54 -9.73
CA MET A 1 -43.23 -5.53 -10.82
C MET A 1 -42.50 -4.21 -10.75
N ALA A 2 -41.24 -4.22 -10.32
CA ALA A 2 -40.45 -3.00 -10.16
C ALA A 2 -39.81 -2.64 -11.50
N SER A 3 -40.20 -1.51 -12.08
CA SER A 3 -39.57 -0.94 -13.26
C SER A 3 -38.31 -0.17 -12.85
N THR A 4 -37.16 -0.68 -13.26
CA THR A 4 -35.85 -0.05 -13.04
C THR A 4 -35.68 1.15 -13.97
N THR A 5 -35.68 2.36 -13.40
CA THR A 5 -35.37 3.60 -14.12
C THR A 5 -33.86 3.73 -14.28
N PHE A 6 -33.34 3.52 -15.49
CA PHE A 6 -31.95 3.87 -15.82
C PHE A 6 -31.82 5.40 -15.93
N ILE A 7 -31.14 6.02 -14.96
CA ILE A 7 -30.81 7.44 -15.00
C ILE A 7 -29.70 7.64 -16.05
N ASN A 8 -30.07 8.17 -17.21
CA ASN A 8 -29.17 8.45 -18.32
C ASN A 8 -28.44 9.78 -18.04
N LEU A 9 -27.30 9.72 -17.34
CA LEU A 9 -26.44 10.88 -17.03
C LEU A 9 -25.62 11.35 -18.25
N LYS A 10 -26.28 11.74 -19.35
CA LYS A 10 -25.62 12.51 -20.42
C LYS A 10 -26.12 13.94 -20.39
N CYS A 11 -25.23 14.87 -20.02
CA CYS A 11 -25.51 16.31 -20.01
C CYS A 11 -25.95 16.78 -21.40
N ALA A 12 -27.09 17.46 -21.49
CA ALA A 12 -27.76 17.83 -22.74
C ALA A 12 -26.88 18.66 -23.71
N SER A 13 -25.89 19.38 -23.19
CA SER A 13 -24.92 20.14 -23.99
C SER A 13 -24.07 19.23 -24.88
N TRP A 14 -23.60 18.10 -24.37
CA TRP A 14 -22.81 17.12 -25.14
C TRP A 14 -23.65 16.47 -26.24
N THR A 15 -24.92 16.15 -25.95
CA THR A 15 -25.82 15.56 -26.94
C THR A 15 -26.08 16.52 -28.11
N ARG A 16 -26.15 17.84 -27.84
CA ARG A 16 -26.29 18.85 -28.89
C ARG A 16 -25.03 18.97 -29.76
N ILE A 17 -23.85 18.96 -29.14
CA ILE A 17 -22.55 19.02 -29.84
C ILE A 17 -22.37 17.79 -30.76
N ILE A 18 -22.68 16.58 -30.28
CA ILE A 18 -22.57 15.34 -31.07
C ILE A 18 -23.53 15.34 -32.27
N ARG A 19 -24.76 15.88 -32.09
CA ARG A 19 -25.73 15.99 -33.18
C ARG A 19 -25.30 17.00 -34.25
N GLN A 20 -24.64 18.09 -33.84
CA GLN A 20 -24.10 19.09 -34.76
C GLN A 20 -22.84 18.58 -35.48
N SER A 21 -21.99 17.79 -34.81
CA SER A 21 -20.81 17.19 -35.47
C SER A 21 -21.16 16.12 -36.50
N ALA A 22 -22.31 15.45 -36.37
CA ALA A 22 -22.81 14.50 -37.36
C ALA A 22 -23.27 15.15 -38.68
N GLN A 23 -23.33 16.49 -38.74
CA GLN A 23 -23.67 17.25 -39.95
C GLN A 23 -22.45 17.59 -40.81
N HIS A 24 -21.22 17.36 -40.31
CA HIS A 24 -20.05 17.33 -41.18
C HIS A 24 -20.12 16.05 -42.01
N LEU A 25 -20.24 16.20 -43.33
CA LEU A 25 -20.18 15.08 -44.27
C LEU A 25 -18.99 14.19 -43.92
N LEU A 26 -19.26 12.90 -43.72
CA LEU A 26 -18.25 11.86 -43.88
C LEU A 26 -17.75 11.97 -45.32
N SER A 27 -16.69 12.75 -45.54
CA SER A 27 -15.82 12.46 -46.68
C SER A 27 -15.42 11.01 -46.52
N HIS A 28 -15.74 10.17 -47.50
CA HIS A 28 -15.20 8.82 -47.60
C HIS A 28 -13.68 8.94 -47.59
N THR A 29 -13.09 8.81 -46.41
CA THR A 29 -11.68 8.59 -46.26
C THR A 29 -11.56 7.11 -45.92
N ASP A 30 -11.26 6.30 -46.94
CA ASP A 30 -10.61 4.99 -46.73
C ASP A 30 -9.22 5.16 -46.07
N ASP A 31 -8.85 6.40 -45.74
CA ASP A 31 -7.64 6.73 -44.99
C ASP A 31 -7.67 6.09 -43.61
N ILE A 32 -6.69 5.21 -43.41
CA ILE A 32 -6.40 4.66 -42.11
C ILE A 32 -5.83 5.79 -41.24
N ILE A 33 -6.65 6.32 -40.34
CA ILE A 33 -6.24 7.36 -39.40
C ILE A 33 -5.42 6.72 -38.27
N TYR A 34 -4.20 7.21 -38.06
CA TYR A 34 -3.35 6.85 -36.93
C TYR A 34 -3.33 7.98 -35.89
N LEU A 35 -3.41 7.61 -34.61
CA LEU A 35 -3.20 8.50 -33.49
C LEU A 35 -1.82 8.27 -32.88
N LYS A 36 -1.08 9.36 -32.70
CA LYS A 36 0.20 9.34 -31.96
C LYS A 36 -0.06 9.35 -30.46
N LEU A 37 0.15 8.21 -29.81
CA LEU A 37 0.01 8.01 -28.36
C LEU A 37 1.39 7.84 -27.73
N GLY A 38 2.05 8.96 -27.41
CA GLY A 38 3.44 8.95 -26.95
C GLY A 38 4.40 8.75 -28.13
N ASP A 39 5.27 7.74 -28.04
CA ASP A 39 6.21 7.36 -29.10
C ASP A 39 5.64 6.33 -30.08
N SER A 40 4.43 5.84 -29.84
CA SER A 40 3.77 4.83 -30.67
C SER A 40 2.63 5.42 -31.48
N GLU A 41 2.47 4.93 -32.71
CA GLU A 41 1.31 5.21 -33.56
C GLU A 41 0.32 4.06 -33.49
N VAL A 42 -0.93 4.38 -33.18
CA VAL A 42 -2.01 3.40 -33.03
C VAL A 42 -3.14 3.81 -33.95
N MET A 43 -3.57 2.88 -34.81
CA MET A 43 -4.72 3.08 -35.68
C MET A 43 -5.95 3.45 -34.83
N LEU A 44 -6.66 4.51 -35.22
CA LEU A 44 -7.79 5.08 -34.47
C LEU A 44 -8.83 4.02 -34.09
N ALA A 45 -9.13 3.10 -35.00
CA ALA A 45 -10.07 2.00 -34.78
C ALA A 45 -9.61 0.98 -33.71
N LYS A 46 -8.32 0.92 -33.39
CA LYS A 46 -7.74 0.06 -32.33
C LYS A 46 -7.54 0.82 -31.01
N VAL A 47 -7.83 2.11 -30.95
CA VAL A 47 -7.65 2.90 -29.74
C VAL A 47 -8.75 2.60 -28.73
N THR A 48 -8.35 2.35 -27.48
CA THR A 48 -9.27 2.09 -26.37
C THR A 48 -9.25 3.27 -25.38
N PRO A 49 -10.30 3.45 -24.56
CA PRO A 49 -10.28 4.43 -23.48
C PRO A 49 -9.09 4.27 -22.54
N ILE A 50 -8.62 3.02 -22.31
CA ILE A 50 -7.47 2.71 -21.47
C ILE A 50 -6.16 3.18 -22.12
N SER A 51 -5.97 2.94 -23.42
CA SER A 51 -4.74 3.38 -24.11
C SER A 51 -4.65 4.90 -24.18
N LEU A 52 -5.78 5.60 -24.43
CA LEU A 52 -5.87 7.05 -24.33
C LEU A 52 -5.57 7.55 -22.91
N HIS A 53 -6.23 6.98 -21.90
CA HIS A 53 -6.01 7.36 -20.50
C HIS A 53 -4.54 7.21 -20.10
N ASN A 54 -3.90 6.09 -20.45
CA ASN A 54 -2.50 5.84 -20.17
C ASN A 54 -1.57 6.83 -20.89
N ALA A 55 -1.86 7.16 -22.16
CA ALA A 55 -1.09 8.14 -22.92
C ALA A 55 -1.23 9.57 -22.37
N PHE A 56 -2.41 9.96 -21.90
CA PHE A 56 -2.58 11.24 -21.22
C PHE A 56 -1.93 11.26 -19.85
N LYS A 57 -2.00 10.15 -19.12
CA LYS A 57 -1.36 9.98 -17.82
C LYS A 57 0.15 10.10 -17.94
N SER A 58 0.79 9.40 -18.89
CA SER A 58 2.24 9.45 -19.07
C SER A 58 2.74 10.86 -19.39
N LYS A 59 2.00 11.64 -20.19
CA LYS A 59 2.33 13.05 -20.50
C LYS A 59 2.25 13.98 -19.28
N LYS A 60 1.43 13.66 -18.27
CA LYS A 60 1.22 14.49 -17.08
C LYS A 60 1.87 13.93 -15.82
N GLN A 61 2.48 12.75 -15.89
CA GLN A 61 3.00 12.07 -14.73
C GLN A 61 4.29 12.76 -14.26
N ILE A 62 4.17 13.54 -13.20
CA ILE A 62 5.31 14.10 -12.47
C ILE A 62 5.62 13.14 -11.32
N PRO A 63 6.91 12.85 -11.02
CA PRO A 63 7.27 12.11 -9.83
C PRO A 63 6.64 12.74 -8.58
N PRO A 64 6.06 11.94 -7.66
CA PRO A 64 5.51 12.46 -6.41
C PRO A 64 6.55 13.31 -5.67
N THR A 65 6.12 14.43 -5.07
CA THR A 65 7.00 15.35 -4.34
C THR A 65 7.82 14.64 -3.25
N ALA A 66 7.25 13.59 -2.64
CA ALA A 66 7.95 12.75 -1.68
C ALA A 66 9.21 12.09 -2.26
N GLN A 67 9.23 11.68 -3.54
CA GLN A 67 10.42 11.11 -4.16
C GLN A 67 11.57 12.10 -4.18
N LYS A 68 11.29 13.35 -4.54
CA LYS A 68 12.29 14.42 -4.56
C LYS A 68 12.87 14.64 -3.16
N LYS A 69 12.00 14.80 -2.15
CA LYS A 69 12.40 14.97 -0.74
C LYS A 69 13.32 13.83 -0.26
N PHE A 70 12.97 12.58 -0.56
CA PHE A 70 13.77 11.42 -0.14
C PHE A 70 15.10 11.31 -0.88
N LYS A 71 15.15 11.63 -2.18
CA LYS A 71 16.41 11.66 -2.93
C LYS A 71 17.36 12.73 -2.41
N GLU A 72 16.84 13.92 -2.09
CA GLU A 72 17.64 15.02 -1.53
C GLU A 72 18.17 14.67 -0.14
N LYS A 73 17.35 14.00 0.69
CA LYS A 73 17.70 13.68 2.08
C LYS A 73 18.59 12.44 2.22
N PHE A 74 18.50 11.49 1.29
CA PHE A 74 19.29 10.25 1.28
C PHE A 74 19.93 10.00 -0.09
N PRO A 75 20.84 10.89 -0.55
CA PRO A 75 21.43 10.83 -1.88
C PRO A 75 22.23 9.55 -2.15
N GLN A 76 22.78 8.93 -1.11
CA GLN A 76 23.54 7.68 -1.16
C GLN A 76 22.67 6.45 -1.44
N PHE A 77 21.35 6.55 -1.33
CA PHE A 77 20.47 5.40 -1.45
C PHE A 77 19.92 5.28 -2.88
N GLN A 78 20.03 4.10 -3.48
CA GLN A 78 19.41 3.84 -4.77
C GLN A 78 17.91 3.55 -4.59
N PHE A 79 17.07 4.41 -5.17
CA PHE A 79 15.62 4.27 -5.07
C PHE A 79 15.02 3.62 -6.32
N ASP A 80 14.66 2.34 -6.23
CA ASP A 80 13.67 1.76 -7.15
C ASP A 80 12.26 2.06 -6.66
N TRP A 81 11.71 3.20 -7.08
CA TRP A 81 10.38 3.66 -6.66
C TRP A 81 9.26 2.71 -7.06
N ASN A 82 9.43 1.99 -8.18
CA ASN A 82 8.42 1.03 -8.63
C ASN A 82 8.31 -0.12 -7.64
N LYS A 83 9.45 -0.68 -7.18
CA LYS A 83 9.47 -1.70 -6.13
C LYS A 83 8.97 -1.17 -4.79
N LYS A 84 9.41 0.03 -4.38
CA LYS A 84 9.00 0.63 -3.10
C LYS A 84 7.50 0.89 -3.03
N TYR A 85 6.90 1.34 -4.12
CA TYR A 85 5.46 1.58 -4.17
C TYR A 85 4.64 0.32 -4.42
N SER A 86 5.19 -0.74 -4.99
CA SER A 86 4.45 -2.00 -5.13
C SER A 86 4.43 -2.81 -3.83
N LEU A 87 5.41 -2.61 -2.92
CA LEU A 87 5.54 -3.39 -1.69
C LEU A 87 4.24 -3.56 -0.88
N PRO A 88 3.48 -2.50 -0.52
CA PRO A 88 2.26 -2.65 0.27
C PRO A 88 1.20 -3.54 -0.41
N PHE A 89 1.17 -3.53 -1.76
CA PHE A 89 0.25 -4.35 -2.54
C PHE A 89 0.67 -5.82 -2.57
N THR A 90 1.97 -6.09 -2.45
CA THR A 90 2.55 -7.44 -2.37
C THR A 90 2.31 -8.07 -0.99
N VAL A 91 2.53 -7.31 0.09
CA VAL A 91 2.63 -7.90 1.44
C VAL A 91 1.30 -7.97 2.17
N THR A 92 0.35 -7.05 1.90
CA THR A 92 -0.97 -7.04 2.55
C THR A 92 -2.09 -6.84 1.54
N ILE A 93 -3.30 -7.29 1.87
CA ILE A 93 -4.53 -7.07 1.09
C ILE A 93 -5.41 -5.96 1.67
N GLU A 94 -5.08 -5.43 2.85
CA GLU A 94 -5.86 -4.40 3.54
C GLU A 94 -5.63 -3.01 2.94
N THR A 95 -6.70 -2.37 2.49
CA THR A 95 -6.65 -1.08 1.78
C THR A 95 -6.21 0.07 2.70
N GLU A 96 -6.70 0.11 3.95
CA GLU A 96 -6.36 1.16 4.92
C GLU A 96 -4.83 1.24 5.16
N ILE A 97 -4.19 0.07 5.31
CA ILE A 97 -2.75 -0.04 5.52
C ILE A 97 -1.96 0.36 4.26
N ARG A 98 -2.45 -0.03 3.07
CA ARG A 98 -1.84 0.37 1.79
C ARG A 98 -1.89 1.88 1.60
N GLU A 99 -3.04 2.49 1.85
CA GLU A 99 -3.20 3.95 1.74
C GLU A 99 -2.31 4.70 2.73
N PHE A 100 -2.20 4.19 3.96
CA PHE A 100 -1.38 4.81 5.00
C PHE A 100 0.07 5.01 4.57
N GLN A 101 0.67 4.06 3.84
CA GLN A 101 2.05 4.15 3.36
C GLN A 101 2.32 5.43 2.54
N TYR A 102 1.30 6.01 1.91
CA TYR A 102 1.43 7.21 1.07
C TYR A 102 0.90 8.49 1.73
N LYS A 103 0.35 8.41 2.95
CA LYS A 103 -0.13 9.58 3.69
C LYS A 103 1.05 10.23 4.42
N GLY A 104 1.28 11.52 4.16
CA GLY A 104 2.25 12.32 4.92
C GLY A 104 1.74 12.64 6.32
N LEU A 105 2.64 12.80 7.28
CA LEU A 105 2.31 13.36 8.59
C LEU A 105 2.46 14.88 8.56
N SER A 106 1.60 15.58 9.30
CA SER A 106 1.78 16.99 9.62
C SER A 106 2.75 17.13 10.80
N ASP A 107 3.66 18.09 10.70
CA ASP A 107 4.62 18.40 11.76
C ASP A 107 3.91 19.03 12.97
N SER A 108 4.43 18.75 14.16
CA SER A 108 3.96 19.29 15.45
C SER A 108 5.17 19.83 16.20
N PRO A 109 5.02 20.92 16.99
CA PRO A 109 6.15 21.55 17.69
C PRO A 109 6.89 20.59 18.62
N LEU A 110 6.20 19.60 19.20
CA LEU A 110 6.80 18.55 20.02
C LEU A 110 6.26 17.17 19.66
N CYS A 111 7.15 16.18 19.73
CA CYS A 111 6.86 14.77 19.50
C CYS A 111 5.78 14.26 20.46
N THR A 112 4.77 13.60 19.91
CA THR A 112 3.64 13.03 20.66
C THR A 112 4.10 12.05 21.74
N PHE A 113 5.20 11.32 21.54
CA PHE A 113 5.66 10.27 22.46
C PHE A 113 6.69 10.76 23.47
N CYS A 114 7.86 11.25 23.01
CA CYS A 114 8.94 11.62 23.93
C CYS A 114 8.76 13.02 24.55
N LYS A 115 7.96 13.90 23.92
CA LYS A 115 7.77 15.30 24.33
C LYS A 115 9.07 16.14 24.40
N GLN A 116 10.16 15.67 23.80
CA GLN A 116 11.50 16.27 23.92
C GLN A 116 11.98 16.93 22.63
N GLU A 117 11.73 16.31 21.47
CA GLU A 117 12.18 16.81 20.16
C GLU A 117 10.99 17.27 19.31
N VAL A 118 11.28 18.06 18.27
CA VAL A 118 10.29 18.45 17.26
C VAL A 118 9.73 17.21 16.57
N GLU A 119 8.42 17.16 16.41
CA GLU A 119 7.79 16.04 15.74
C GLU A 119 7.98 16.13 14.23
N SER A 120 8.77 15.20 13.70
CA SER A 120 8.84 14.91 12.27
C SER A 120 8.41 13.48 12.00
N PHE A 121 8.17 13.16 10.72
CA PHE A 121 7.89 11.80 10.29
C PHE A 121 9.01 10.82 10.68
N GLU A 122 10.27 11.22 10.46
CA GLU A 122 11.46 10.45 10.84
C GLU A 122 11.59 10.27 12.34
N HIS A 123 11.31 11.32 13.11
CA HIS A 123 11.37 11.21 14.55
C HIS A 123 10.29 10.26 15.07
N ILE A 124 9.03 10.43 14.69
CA ILE A 124 7.91 9.57 15.12
C ILE A 124 8.17 8.09 14.83
N PHE A 125 8.68 7.77 13.63
CA PHE A 125 8.81 6.37 13.19
C PHE A 125 10.17 5.75 13.46
N PHE A 126 11.22 6.53 13.74
CA PHE A 126 12.57 5.96 13.88
C PHE A 126 13.40 6.60 14.99
N TYR A 127 13.58 7.92 14.99
CA TYR A 127 14.55 8.55 15.92
C TYR A 127 14.02 8.75 17.36
N CYS A 128 12.70 8.78 17.56
CA CYS A 128 12.11 8.89 18.89
C CYS A 128 12.55 7.73 19.77
N ASN A 129 13.10 8.03 20.96
CA ASN A 129 13.53 7.01 21.93
C ASN A 129 12.42 6.01 22.30
N ILE A 130 11.18 6.46 22.42
CA ILE A 130 10.02 5.58 22.69
C ILE A 130 9.78 4.62 21.51
N THR A 131 9.82 5.13 20.28
CA THR A 131 9.65 4.30 19.08
C THR A 131 10.84 3.36 18.85
N LYS A 132 12.07 3.81 19.16
CA LYS A 132 13.27 2.99 19.10
C LYS A 132 13.18 1.79 20.05
N ALA A 133 12.78 2.01 21.30
CA ALA A 133 12.52 0.93 22.26
C ALA A 133 11.44 -0.05 21.76
N PHE A 134 10.40 0.46 21.08
CA PHE A 134 9.41 -0.40 20.41
C PHE A 134 10.06 -1.25 19.32
N TRP A 135 10.90 -0.70 18.45
CA TRP A 135 11.57 -1.44 17.39
C TRP A 135 12.55 -2.48 17.93
N GLU A 136 13.29 -2.18 19.00
CA GLU A 136 14.18 -3.13 19.67
C GLU A 136 13.39 -4.33 20.22
N ALA A 137 12.30 -4.08 20.95
CA ALA A 137 11.43 -5.15 21.44
C ALA A 137 10.68 -5.90 20.31
N PHE A 138 10.42 -5.23 19.19
CA PHE A 138 9.85 -5.85 17.99
C PHE A 138 10.87 -6.77 17.30
N SER A 139 12.14 -6.36 17.18
CA SER A 139 13.23 -7.21 16.68
C SER A 139 13.45 -8.42 17.57
N SER A 140 13.43 -8.26 18.90
CA SER A 140 13.49 -9.41 19.83
C SER A 140 12.34 -10.39 19.59
N TRP A 141 11.12 -9.88 19.38
CA TRP A 141 9.97 -10.72 19.05
C TRP A 141 10.12 -11.48 17.72
N LEU A 142 10.65 -10.82 16.69
CA LEU A 142 10.89 -11.49 15.40
C LEU A 142 11.91 -12.62 15.55
N GLY A 143 12.95 -12.41 16.35
CA GLY A 143 13.91 -13.44 16.73
C GLY A 143 13.25 -14.62 17.44
N GLU A 144 12.31 -14.39 18.36
CA GLU A 144 11.51 -15.45 19.00
C GLU A 144 10.73 -16.27 17.97
N CYS A 145 10.26 -15.64 16.88
CA CYS A 145 9.49 -16.29 15.80
C CYS A 145 10.37 -16.89 14.70
N LEU A 146 11.71 -16.87 14.82
CA LEU A 146 12.66 -17.29 13.80
C LEU A 146 12.47 -16.57 12.44
N VAL A 147 12.00 -15.31 12.49
CA VAL A 147 11.94 -14.43 11.33
C VAL A 147 13.27 -13.70 11.25
N ASN A 148 13.99 -13.87 10.13
CA ASN A 148 15.29 -13.24 9.95
C ASN A 148 15.12 -11.71 9.94
N SER A 149 15.70 -11.05 10.94
CA SER A 149 15.70 -9.59 11.01
C SER A 149 17.05 -9.10 11.50
N GLN A 150 17.72 -8.29 10.67
CA GLN A 150 18.84 -7.46 11.09
C GLN A 150 18.34 -6.21 11.82
N THR A 151 19.27 -5.44 12.40
CA THR A 151 18.95 -4.12 12.96
C THR A 151 18.33 -3.23 11.89
N PHE A 152 17.11 -2.76 12.14
CA PHE A 152 16.40 -1.93 11.17
C PHE A 152 17.09 -0.57 11.00
N THR A 153 17.36 -0.22 9.76
CA THR A 153 17.68 1.14 9.36
C THR A 153 16.41 1.96 9.18
N ILE A 154 16.55 3.29 9.11
CA ILE A 154 15.41 4.16 8.77
C ILE A 154 14.80 3.80 7.41
N MET A 155 15.63 3.31 6.48
CA MET A 155 15.18 2.93 5.14
C MET A 155 14.33 1.66 5.17
N ASP A 156 14.68 0.71 6.04
CA ASP A 156 13.88 -0.50 6.27
C ASP A 156 12.51 -0.15 6.85
N ILE A 157 12.47 0.73 7.85
CA ILE A 157 11.20 1.19 8.41
C ILE A 157 10.40 1.98 7.36
N PHE A 158 11.03 2.76 6.49
CA PHE A 158 10.28 3.58 5.55
C PHE A 158 9.78 2.81 4.34
N PHE A 159 10.63 1.95 3.78
CA PHE A 159 10.41 1.34 2.48
C PHE A 159 10.32 -0.18 2.52
N GLY A 160 10.59 -0.80 3.67
CA GLY A 160 10.68 -2.24 3.80
C GLY A 160 12.11 -2.78 3.63
N VAL A 161 12.30 -4.02 4.07
CA VAL A 161 13.53 -4.81 4.00
C VAL A 161 13.49 -5.66 2.73
N PHE A 162 14.39 -5.45 1.78
CA PHE A 162 14.36 -6.13 0.47
C PHE A 162 15.28 -7.34 0.37
N ASP A 163 16.20 -7.48 1.31
CA ASP A 163 17.21 -8.52 1.47
C ASP A 163 16.79 -9.62 2.47
N ALA A 164 15.49 -9.73 2.76
CA ALA A 164 14.94 -10.66 3.75
C ALA A 164 14.58 -12.06 3.21
N GLU A 165 15.04 -12.42 2.00
CA GLU A 165 14.88 -13.75 1.38
C GLU A 165 13.47 -14.37 1.56
N GLU A 166 13.36 -15.53 2.21
CA GLU A 166 12.10 -16.25 2.45
C GLU A 166 11.11 -15.48 3.35
N ASP A 167 11.63 -14.64 4.25
CA ASP A 167 10.83 -13.86 5.21
C ASP A 167 10.37 -12.53 4.64
N PHE A 168 10.78 -12.16 3.43
CA PHE A 168 10.47 -10.89 2.78
C PHE A 168 8.98 -10.52 2.90
N ILE A 169 8.07 -11.46 2.65
CA ILE A 169 6.63 -11.18 2.66
C ILE A 169 6.10 -10.93 4.07
N ILE A 170 6.47 -11.77 5.04
CA ILE A 170 5.95 -11.66 6.40
C ILE A 170 6.60 -10.51 7.16
N LEU A 171 7.92 -10.35 7.05
CA LEU A 171 8.67 -9.27 7.70
C LEU A 171 8.14 -7.90 7.28
N ASN A 172 8.01 -7.66 5.97
CA ASN A 172 7.51 -6.39 5.48
C ASN A 172 6.03 -6.17 5.80
N HIS A 173 5.22 -7.23 5.88
CA HIS A 173 3.86 -7.10 6.37
C HIS A 173 3.86 -6.61 7.83
N LEU A 174 4.68 -7.22 8.69
CA LEU A 174 4.78 -6.87 10.10
C LEU A 174 5.34 -5.46 10.30
N ILE A 175 6.37 -5.04 9.55
CA ILE A 175 6.88 -3.66 9.61
C ILE A 175 5.77 -2.68 9.21
N LEU A 176 5.05 -2.97 8.14
CA LEU A 176 3.99 -2.09 7.63
C LEU A 176 2.83 -1.96 8.64
N THR A 177 2.38 -3.06 9.24
CA THR A 177 1.35 -3.04 10.29
C THR A 177 1.84 -2.39 11.59
N ALA A 178 3.13 -2.53 11.91
CA ALA A 178 3.74 -1.88 13.07
C ALA A 178 3.79 -0.36 12.90
N LYS A 179 4.19 0.15 11.72
CA LYS A 179 4.12 1.60 11.42
C LYS A 179 2.71 2.13 11.54
N PHE A 180 1.74 1.40 10.99
CA PHE A 180 0.35 1.81 11.08
C PHE A 180 -0.17 1.82 12.53
N TYR A 181 0.26 0.85 13.33
CA TYR A 181 -0.01 0.82 14.76
C TYR A 181 0.62 2.00 15.50
N ILE A 182 1.89 2.33 15.25
CA ILE A 182 2.57 3.51 15.81
C ILE A 182 1.81 4.79 15.45
N TYR A 183 1.35 4.91 14.21
CA TYR A 183 0.51 6.04 13.80
C TYR A 183 -0.82 6.10 14.56
N LYS A 184 -1.53 4.97 14.72
CA LYS A 184 -2.74 4.93 15.55
C LYS A 184 -2.45 5.31 17.00
N CYS A 185 -1.31 4.90 17.54
CA CYS A 185 -0.85 5.30 18.87
C CYS A 185 -0.61 6.81 18.96
N LYS A 186 0.03 7.42 17.94
CA LYS A 186 0.19 8.88 17.81
C LYS A 186 -1.15 9.59 17.85
N LEU A 187 -2.11 9.20 17.02
CA LEU A 187 -3.44 9.83 16.97
C LEU A 187 -4.16 9.79 18.31
N ASN A 188 -3.91 8.76 19.12
CA ASN A 188 -4.51 8.58 20.44
C ASN A 188 -3.61 9.11 21.58
N SER A 189 -2.48 9.74 21.29
CA SER A 189 -1.47 10.19 22.27
C SER A 189 -1.06 9.09 23.26
N LYS A 190 -0.93 7.85 22.79
CA LYS A 190 -0.48 6.69 23.59
C LYS A 190 0.85 6.19 23.08
N ASN A 191 1.73 5.76 23.98
CA ASN A 191 3.00 5.17 23.58
C ASN A 191 2.81 3.78 22.95
N PRO A 192 3.54 3.46 21.86
CA PRO A 192 3.49 2.14 21.25
C PRO A 192 4.06 1.08 22.19
N SER A 193 3.37 -0.06 22.27
CA SER A 193 3.79 -1.24 23.04
C SER A 193 3.78 -2.48 22.15
N VAL A 194 4.89 -3.23 22.15
CA VAL A 194 5.01 -4.49 21.40
C VAL A 194 4.02 -5.53 21.90
N ARG A 195 3.77 -5.62 23.21
CA ARG A 195 2.77 -6.55 23.76
C ARG A 195 1.37 -6.30 23.18
N VAL A 196 0.94 -5.04 23.14
CA VAL A 196 -0.37 -4.66 22.55
C VAL A 196 -0.37 -4.90 21.05
N TYR A 197 0.76 -4.65 20.38
CA TYR A 197 0.91 -4.92 18.96
C TYR A 197 0.80 -6.42 18.62
N ARG A 198 1.50 -7.30 19.35
CA ARG A 198 1.41 -8.77 19.21
C ARG A 198 -0.05 -9.24 19.30
N ALA A 199 -0.82 -8.73 20.27
CA ALA A 199 -2.25 -9.05 20.39
C ALA A 199 -3.10 -8.58 19.19
N LYS A 200 -2.74 -7.46 18.55
CA LYS A 200 -3.41 -6.98 17.33
C LYS A 200 -3.07 -7.83 16.11
N ILE A 201 -1.86 -8.37 16.03
CA ILE A 201 -1.44 -9.25 14.94
C ILE A 201 -2.33 -10.50 14.84
N GLY A 202 -2.74 -11.09 15.96
CA GLY A 202 -3.68 -12.21 15.95
C GLY A 202 -5.00 -11.87 15.25
N LYS A 203 -5.53 -10.65 15.45
CA LYS A 203 -6.74 -10.17 14.75
C LYS A 203 -6.51 -9.96 13.26
N ILE A 204 -5.37 -9.38 12.89
CA ILE A 204 -4.97 -9.17 11.48
C ILE A 204 -4.88 -10.51 10.74
N TYR A 205 -4.25 -11.51 11.36
CA TYR A 205 -4.20 -12.87 10.84
C TYR A 205 -5.61 -13.43 10.58
N GLN A 206 -6.49 -13.39 11.59
CA GLN A 206 -7.86 -13.93 11.48
C GLN A 206 -8.68 -13.26 10.37
N VAL A 207 -8.58 -11.94 10.24
CA VAL A 207 -9.23 -11.19 9.16
C VAL A 207 -8.64 -11.59 7.79
N GLY A 208 -7.33 -11.73 7.70
CA GLY A 208 -6.64 -12.22 6.50
C GLY A 208 -7.07 -13.62 6.09
N MET A 209 -7.22 -14.54 7.06
CA MET A 209 -7.71 -15.91 6.84
C MET A 209 -9.11 -15.92 6.23
N LYS A 210 -10.05 -15.15 6.80
CA LYS A 210 -11.41 -15.00 6.28
C LYS A 210 -11.44 -14.47 4.84
N MET A 211 -10.57 -13.51 4.52
CA MET A 211 -10.44 -12.98 3.15
C MET A 211 -9.81 -13.98 2.18
N ALA A 212 -8.83 -14.76 2.63
CA ALA A 212 -8.17 -15.78 1.82
C ALA A 212 -9.09 -16.95 1.50
N ALA A 213 -9.94 -17.37 2.45
CA ALA A 213 -10.99 -18.38 2.25
C ALA A 213 -11.92 -18.00 1.09
N LYS A 214 -12.44 -16.76 1.11
CA LYS A 214 -13.31 -16.24 0.03
C LYS A 214 -12.67 -16.20 -1.36
N ARG A 215 -11.34 -16.25 -1.43
CA ARG A 215 -10.56 -16.16 -2.68
C ARG A 215 -9.88 -17.47 -3.07
N ASN A 216 -10.13 -18.55 -2.33
CA ASN A 216 -9.46 -19.83 -2.47
C ASN A 216 -7.91 -19.72 -2.42
N LYS A 217 -7.39 -18.95 -1.45
CA LYS A 217 -5.95 -18.68 -1.26
C LYS A 217 -5.45 -19.03 0.16
N LEU A 218 -6.13 -19.93 0.86
CA LEU A 218 -5.83 -20.27 2.25
C LEU A 218 -4.41 -20.81 2.45
N ALA A 219 -3.95 -21.76 1.62
CA ALA A 219 -2.63 -22.36 1.75
C ALA A 219 -1.50 -21.32 1.70
N LYS A 220 -1.57 -20.37 0.75
CA LYS A 220 -0.59 -19.26 0.64
C LYS A 220 -0.63 -18.35 1.87
N GLN A 221 -1.81 -18.13 2.44
CA GLN A 221 -1.94 -17.35 3.66
C GLN A 221 -1.34 -18.10 4.85
N PHE A 222 -1.61 -19.40 5.02
CA PHE A 222 -0.99 -20.21 6.08
C PHE A 222 0.54 -20.18 6.00
N GLN A 223 1.09 -20.48 4.82
CA GLN A 223 2.54 -20.49 4.60
C GLN A 223 3.20 -19.17 5.01
N LYS A 224 2.57 -18.04 4.68
CA LYS A 224 3.07 -16.71 5.05
C LYS A 224 3.19 -16.50 6.57
N TRP A 225 2.27 -17.05 7.35
CA TRP A 225 2.19 -16.80 8.81
C TRP A 225 2.75 -17.94 9.65
N ASP A 226 3.24 -19.02 9.03
CA ASP A 226 3.61 -20.27 9.68
C ASP A 226 4.55 -20.07 10.88
N LYS A 227 5.63 -19.32 10.66
CA LYS A 227 6.62 -18.93 11.70
C LYS A 227 6.01 -18.17 12.89
N LEU A 228 4.90 -17.46 12.69
CA LEU A 228 4.24 -16.69 13.74
C LEU A 228 3.15 -17.47 14.48
N LEU A 229 2.62 -18.57 13.91
CA LEU A 229 1.48 -19.31 14.48
C LEU A 229 1.69 -19.73 15.94
N PRO A 230 2.87 -20.22 16.37
CA PRO A 230 3.11 -20.59 17.77
C PRO A 230 3.11 -19.38 18.72
N HIS A 231 3.31 -18.17 18.21
CA HIS A 231 3.54 -16.96 18.99
C HIS A 231 2.36 -15.99 18.98
N ILE A 232 1.40 -16.20 18.08
CA ILE A 232 0.13 -15.48 18.04
C ILE A 232 -0.87 -16.34 18.80
N GLY A 233 -1.33 -15.88 19.97
CA GLY A 233 -2.24 -16.63 20.84
C GLY A 233 -3.59 -16.92 20.18
N LEU A 234 -3.64 -17.95 19.35
CA LEU A 234 -4.78 -18.36 18.52
C LEU A 234 -5.24 -19.78 18.82
N TRP A 235 -4.91 -20.30 20.00
CA TRP A 235 -4.87 -21.74 20.22
C TRP A 235 -6.20 -22.42 20.55
N ASP A 236 -7.34 -21.91 20.08
CA ASP A 236 -8.65 -22.58 20.33
C ASP A 236 -9.61 -22.71 19.12
N GLU A 237 -9.44 -21.99 17.99
CA GLU A 237 -10.50 -21.99 16.95
C GLU A 237 -10.13 -22.62 15.59
N CYS A 238 -8.85 -22.80 15.26
CA CYS A 238 -8.47 -23.16 13.88
C CYS A 238 -8.20 -24.65 13.62
N ARG A 239 -8.07 -25.52 14.63
CA ARG A 239 -7.78 -26.94 14.40
C ARG A 239 -9.05 -27.79 14.17
N SER A 240 -10.23 -27.26 14.52
CA SER A 240 -11.51 -27.98 14.46
C SER A 240 -12.12 -28.10 13.06
N ASN A 241 -11.60 -27.38 12.06
CA ASN A 241 -12.24 -27.29 10.73
C ASN A 241 -11.42 -27.88 9.58
N ASN A 242 -10.30 -28.57 9.87
CA ASN A 242 -9.45 -29.22 8.84
C ASN A 242 -9.30 -30.73 9.09
N ALA A 243 -10.17 -31.33 9.89
CA ALA A 243 -10.25 -32.76 10.10
C ALA A 243 -11.69 -33.22 9.90
N GLU A 244 -12.14 -33.19 8.64
CA GLU A 244 -13.22 -34.03 8.07
C GLU A 244 -13.18 -33.91 6.54
#